data_AF-A0A0D1ASZ9-F1
#
_entry.id   AF-A0A0D1ASZ9-F1
#
_cell.length_a   1.000
_cell.length_b   1.000
_cell.length_c   1.000
_cell.angle_alpha   90.00
_cell.angle_beta   90.00
_cell.angle_gamma   90.00
#
_symmetry.space_group_name_H-M   'P 1'
#
loop_
_entity.id
_entity.type
_entity.pdbx_description
1 polymer ?
#
loop_
_entity_poly.entity_id
_entity_poly.type
_entity_poly.pdbx_seq_one_letter_code
_entity_poly.pdbx_strand_id
1 'polypeptide(L)'
;MDLSVPSSLLSIERTSPDVARPGDTVTIDWTVEDVPASFVAVYFADSLGNSHQATFSGEAAYSGTAVAVVDGSRYAAGALTVQSVYVQADNRVIDYRPSGSLYKYPSGLQDPKTTTFDFSQLNINVETPVDLSVPSSLLSIERTSPDVARPGDTVTIDWTVEDVPASFVAVYFADSLGNSHQATFSGEAA
;
A
#
# COMPACT_ATOMS: atom_id res chain seq x y z
N MET A 1 -27.77 -23.48 2.78
CA MET A 1 -27.15 -22.17 3.06
C MET A 1 -27.79 -21.17 2.13
N ASP A 2 -28.29 -20.05 2.64
CA ASP A 2 -28.73 -18.93 1.80
C ASP A 2 -27.48 -18.18 1.32
N LEU A 3 -27.20 -18.24 0.02
CA LEU A 3 -26.01 -17.62 -0.57
C LEU A 3 -26.18 -16.10 -0.79
N SER A 4 -27.40 -15.57 -0.59
CA SER A 4 -27.67 -14.14 -0.69
C SER A 4 -27.26 -13.37 0.56
N VAL A 5 -27.02 -14.06 1.68
CA VAL A 5 -26.55 -13.45 2.94
C VAL A 5 -25.05 -13.16 2.84
N PRO A 6 -24.60 -11.90 3.03
CA PRO A 6 -23.18 -11.55 3.02
C PRO A 6 -22.50 -11.82 4.38
N SER A 7 -21.17 -11.68 4.41
CA SER A 7 -20.44 -11.48 5.66
C SER A 7 -20.76 -10.08 6.19
N SER A 8 -21.42 -9.99 7.35
CA SER A 8 -21.77 -8.70 7.96
C SER A 8 -20.67 -8.28 8.93
N LEU A 9 -19.99 -7.16 8.69
CA LEU A 9 -19.08 -6.56 9.67
C LEU A 9 -19.86 -6.19 10.93
N LEU A 10 -19.33 -6.55 12.10
CA LEU A 10 -19.91 -6.28 13.41
C LEU A 10 -19.09 -5.25 14.17
N SER A 11 -17.76 -5.38 14.14
CA SER A 11 -16.85 -4.44 14.77
C SER A 11 -15.57 -4.28 13.95
N ILE A 12 -14.97 -3.11 14.08
CA ILE A 12 -13.64 -2.81 13.57
C ILE A 12 -12.96 -1.79 14.50
N GLU A 13 -11.75 -2.08 14.93
CA GLU A 13 -11.03 -1.29 15.92
C GLU A 13 -9.54 -1.31 15.63
N ARG A 14 -8.91 -0.14 15.59
CA ARG A 14 -7.45 -0.05 15.49
C ARG A 14 -6.85 -0.30 16.86
N THR A 15 -5.94 -1.26 16.94
CA THR A 15 -5.23 -1.64 18.17
C THR A 15 -3.79 -1.14 18.22
N SER A 16 -3.24 -0.68 17.10
CA SER A 16 -1.96 0.02 17.05
C SER A 16 -2.07 1.47 17.56
N PRO A 17 -0.95 2.12 17.91
CA PRO A 17 -0.93 3.54 18.29
C PRO A 17 -1.45 4.50 17.21
N ASP A 18 -1.80 5.72 17.65
CA ASP A 18 -2.29 6.82 16.79
C ASP A 18 -1.24 7.38 15.84
N VAL A 19 0.04 7.15 16.16
CA VAL A 19 1.19 7.62 15.38
C VAL A 19 2.00 6.41 14.94
N ALA A 20 2.33 6.36 13.65
CA ALA A 20 3.17 5.32 13.07
C ALA A 20 4.37 5.93 12.35
N ARG A 21 5.51 5.25 12.43
CA ARG A 21 6.79 5.60 11.80
C ARG A 21 7.24 4.47 10.87
N PRO A 22 8.20 4.71 9.96
CA PRO A 22 8.75 3.66 9.12
C PRO A 22 9.20 2.43 9.94
N GLY A 23 8.71 1.25 9.57
CA GLY A 23 8.92 -0.01 10.26
C GLY A 23 7.86 -0.37 11.31
N ASP A 24 7.02 0.58 11.74
CA ASP A 24 5.91 0.28 12.64
C ASP A 24 4.84 -0.56 11.95
N THR A 25 4.15 -1.39 12.75
CA THR A 25 3.02 -2.19 12.27
C THR A 25 1.71 -1.54 12.71
N VAL A 26 0.85 -1.28 11.73
CA VAL A 26 -0.55 -0.91 11.93
C VAL A 26 -1.37 -2.18 12.09
N THR A 27 -2.18 -2.25 13.15
CA THR A 27 -3.03 -3.42 13.46
C THR A 27 -4.47 -2.99 13.67
N ILE A 28 -5.39 -3.71 13.03
CA ILE A 28 -6.82 -3.43 13.06
C ILE A 28 -7.57 -4.74 13.28
N ASP A 29 -8.20 -4.87 14.43
CA ASP A 29 -9.03 -6.02 14.75
C ASP A 29 -10.42 -5.85 14.15
N TRP A 30 -10.98 -6.95 13.68
CA TRP A 30 -12.29 -6.98 13.05
C TRP A 30 -13.08 -8.21 13.51
N THR A 31 -14.40 -8.09 13.50
CA THR A 31 -15.33 -9.21 13.70
C THR A 31 -16.44 -9.13 12.67
N VAL A 32 -16.82 -10.27 12.12
CA VAL A 32 -17.96 -10.44 11.21
C VAL A 32 -18.95 -11.47 11.76
N GLU A 33 -20.15 -11.48 11.21
CA GLU A 33 -21.15 -12.50 11.45
C GLU A 33 -21.75 -13.03 10.13
N ASP A 34 -22.64 -14.02 10.25
CA ASP A 34 -23.34 -14.74 9.17
C ASP A 34 -22.44 -15.65 8.33
N VAL A 35 -21.36 -15.12 7.76
CA VAL A 35 -20.41 -15.84 6.92
C VAL A 35 -18.99 -15.47 7.34
N PRO A 36 -18.08 -16.42 7.58
CA PRO A 36 -16.71 -16.11 7.94
C PRO A 36 -15.96 -15.46 6.77
N ALA A 37 -15.16 -14.45 7.06
CA ALA A 37 -14.38 -13.73 6.06
C ALA A 37 -13.04 -14.45 5.79
N SER A 38 -12.71 -14.64 4.52
CA SER A 38 -11.41 -15.17 4.06
C SER A 38 -10.39 -14.06 3.77
N PHE A 39 -10.88 -12.83 3.61
CA PHE A 39 -10.03 -11.66 3.40
C PHE A 39 -10.72 -10.41 3.93
N VAL A 40 -9.95 -9.54 4.59
CA VAL A 40 -10.38 -8.22 5.03
C VAL A 40 -9.28 -7.23 4.65
N ALA A 41 -9.65 -6.11 4.02
CA ALA A 41 -8.73 -5.00 3.78
C ALA A 41 -9.31 -3.69 4.30
N VAL A 42 -8.50 -2.92 5.01
CA VAL A 42 -8.80 -1.53 5.35
C VAL A 42 -7.96 -0.67 4.44
N TYR A 43 -8.63 0.04 3.52
CA TYR A 43 -7.98 0.93 2.57
C TYR A 43 -7.84 2.31 3.19
N PHE A 44 -6.67 2.90 2.99
CA PHE A 44 -6.31 4.21 3.46
C PHE A 44 -5.84 5.11 2.31
N ALA A 45 -6.06 6.42 2.43
CA ALA A 45 -5.40 7.44 1.65
C ALA A 45 -4.39 8.20 2.53
N ASP A 46 -3.17 8.35 2.06
CA ASP A 46 -2.21 9.28 2.68
C ASP A 46 -2.48 10.74 2.26
N SER A 47 -1.66 11.66 2.78
CA SER A 47 -1.78 13.11 2.54
C SER A 47 -1.55 13.52 1.08
N LEU A 48 -0.94 12.66 0.25
CA LEU A 48 -0.75 12.86 -1.18
C LEU A 48 -1.83 12.16 -2.02
N GLY A 49 -2.74 11.43 -1.37
CA GLY A 49 -3.81 10.68 -2.02
C GLY A 49 -3.40 9.29 -2.51
N ASN A 50 -2.21 8.79 -2.14
CA ASN A 50 -1.82 7.41 -2.45
C ASN A 50 -2.61 6.44 -1.59
N SER A 51 -2.95 5.29 -2.16
CA SER A 51 -3.70 4.25 -1.46
C SER A 51 -2.76 3.25 -0.79
N HIS A 52 -3.07 2.94 0.48
CA HIS A 52 -2.39 1.94 1.30
C HIS A 52 -3.42 0.97 1.87
N GLN A 53 -3.00 -0.22 2.29
CA GLN A 53 -3.95 -1.19 2.87
C GLN A 53 -3.35 -1.97 4.03
N ALA A 54 -4.13 -2.13 5.10
CA ALA A 54 -3.93 -3.17 6.11
C ALA A 54 -4.79 -4.37 5.74
N THR A 55 -4.23 -5.57 5.76
CA THR A 55 -4.94 -6.77 5.28
C THR A 55 -4.89 -7.94 6.25
N PHE A 56 -5.97 -8.69 6.28
CA PHE A 56 -6.02 -10.06 6.74
C PHE A 56 -6.26 -10.95 5.52
N SER A 57 -5.47 -12.01 5.37
CA SER A 57 -5.70 -13.06 4.38
C SER A 57 -5.37 -14.41 5.02
N GLY A 58 -6.29 -15.35 4.96
CA GLY A 58 -6.09 -16.65 5.59
C GLY A 58 -7.30 -17.55 5.50
N GLU A 59 -7.35 -18.53 6.40
CA GLU A 59 -8.53 -19.37 6.59
C GLU A 59 -9.74 -18.51 6.98
N ALA A 60 -10.91 -18.88 6.47
CA ALA A 60 -12.12 -18.12 6.73
C ALA A 60 -12.42 -18.08 8.24
N ALA A 61 -12.53 -16.87 8.80
CA ALA A 61 -12.73 -16.66 10.22
C ALA A 61 -13.81 -15.62 10.52
N TYR A 62 -14.42 -15.70 11.70
CA TYR A 62 -15.37 -14.68 12.18
C TYR A 62 -14.68 -13.48 12.82
N SER A 63 -13.40 -13.57 13.12
CA SER A 63 -12.60 -12.46 13.62
C SER A 63 -11.14 -12.64 13.23
N GLY A 64 -10.40 -11.54 13.24
CA GLY A 64 -8.97 -11.53 12.96
C GLY A 64 -8.39 -10.13 13.04
N THR A 65 -7.13 -10.02 12.64
CA THR A 65 -6.39 -8.76 12.63
C THR A 65 -5.87 -8.49 11.23
N ALA A 66 -6.23 -7.33 10.68
CA ALA A 66 -5.64 -6.81 9.46
C ALA A 66 -4.36 -6.03 9.80
N VAL A 67 -3.30 -6.25 9.04
CA VAL A 67 -1.97 -5.69 9.32
C VAL A 67 -1.39 -4.95 8.11
N ALA A 68 -0.66 -3.87 8.37
CA ALA A 68 0.22 -3.18 7.42
C ALA A 68 1.53 -2.80 8.11
N VAL A 69 2.63 -2.83 7.38
CA VAL A 69 3.90 -2.25 7.83
C VAL A 69 4.06 -0.89 7.15
N VAL A 70 4.36 0.14 7.92
CA VAL A 70 4.58 1.48 7.39
C VAL A 70 5.94 1.53 6.69
N ASP A 71 5.91 1.74 5.39
CA ASP A 71 7.09 1.88 4.55
C ASP A 71 7.42 3.37 4.34
N GLY A 72 8.56 3.82 4.85
CA GLY A 72 8.97 5.22 4.78
C GLY A 72 9.18 5.76 3.37
N SER A 73 9.34 4.87 2.38
CA SER A 73 9.46 5.25 0.97
C SER A 73 8.13 5.38 0.24
N ARG A 74 7.02 4.98 0.87
CA ARG A 74 5.69 4.92 0.24
C ARG A 74 4.62 5.68 0.99
N TYR A 75 4.72 5.76 2.32
CA TYR A 75 3.74 6.45 3.15
C TYR A 75 4.15 7.90 3.33
N ALA A 76 3.37 8.82 2.74
CA ALA A 76 3.58 10.24 2.95
C ALA A 76 3.31 10.64 4.40
N ALA A 77 4.05 11.62 4.91
CA ALA A 77 3.83 12.17 6.24
C ALA A 77 2.43 12.80 6.38
N GLY A 78 1.85 12.69 7.57
CA GLY A 78 0.54 13.26 7.90
C GLY A 78 -0.57 12.21 8.01
N ALA A 79 -1.81 12.64 7.82
CA ALA A 79 -2.98 11.79 8.05
C ALA A 79 -3.07 10.66 7.03
N LEU A 80 -3.19 9.44 7.54
CA LEU A 80 -3.60 8.24 6.83
C LEU A 80 -5.07 7.98 7.14
N THR A 81 -5.94 8.26 6.18
CA THR A 81 -7.40 8.31 6.36
C THR A 81 -8.10 7.14 5.71
N VAL A 82 -9.07 6.52 6.40
CA VAL A 82 -9.80 5.37 5.83
C VAL A 82 -10.64 5.77 4.62
N GLN A 83 -10.46 5.04 3.53
CA GLN A 83 -11.27 5.15 2.31
C GLN A 83 -12.41 4.13 2.30
N SER A 84 -12.14 2.89 2.72
CA SER A 84 -13.15 1.85 2.84
C SER A 84 -12.65 0.64 3.62
N VAL A 85 -13.59 -0.23 4.00
CA VAL A 85 -13.34 -1.54 4.60
C VAL A 85 -13.94 -2.60 3.70
N TYR A 86 -13.10 -3.43 3.12
CA TYR A 86 -13.47 -4.50 2.21
C TYR A 86 -13.49 -5.82 2.96
N VAL A 87 -14.60 -6.55 2.89
CA VAL A 87 -14.79 -7.86 3.52
C VAL A 87 -15.19 -8.87 2.46
N GLN A 88 -14.41 -9.94 2.32
CA GLN A 88 -14.68 -11.01 1.36
C GLN A 88 -14.90 -12.36 2.05
N ALA A 89 -15.94 -13.06 1.61
CA ALA A 89 -16.27 -14.41 2.03
C ALA A 89 -16.75 -15.25 0.83
N ASP A 90 -16.01 -16.31 0.47
CA ASP A 90 -16.40 -17.26 -0.58
C ASP A 90 -16.87 -16.58 -1.88
N ASN A 91 -16.02 -15.68 -2.42
CA ASN A 91 -16.23 -14.82 -3.60
C ASN A 91 -17.33 -13.75 -3.50
N ARG A 92 -17.94 -13.57 -2.33
CA ARG A 92 -18.85 -12.45 -2.05
C ARG A 92 -18.10 -11.34 -1.33
N VAL A 93 -18.46 -10.11 -1.63
CA VAL A 93 -17.79 -8.90 -1.16
C VAL A 93 -18.81 -7.91 -0.65
N ILE A 94 -18.52 -7.33 0.49
CA ILE A 94 -19.08 -6.06 0.94
C ILE A 94 -17.93 -5.08 1.14
N ASP A 95 -18.05 -3.90 0.54
CA ASP A 95 -17.12 -2.79 0.72
C ASP A 95 -17.87 -1.63 1.41
N TYR A 96 -17.50 -1.37 2.66
CA TYR A 96 -18.08 -0.37 3.55
C TYR A 96 -17.33 0.96 3.40
N ARG A 97 -18.05 2.05 3.12
CA ARG A 97 -17.42 3.37 2.93
C ARG A 97 -17.75 4.33 4.08
N PRO A 98 -16.87 5.28 4.42
CA PRO A 98 -17.12 6.30 5.44
C PRO A 98 -18.42 7.10 5.25
N SER A 99 -18.90 7.22 4.01
CA SER A 99 -20.19 7.87 3.71
C SER A 99 -21.42 7.05 4.14
N GLY A 100 -21.23 5.82 4.66
CA GLY A 100 -22.29 4.83 4.87
C GLY A 100 -22.80 4.16 3.60
N SER A 101 -22.17 4.39 2.44
CA SER A 101 -22.53 3.69 1.20
C SER A 101 -21.83 2.33 1.13
N LEU A 102 -22.48 1.38 0.46
CA LEU A 102 -21.99 0.02 0.30
C LEU A 102 -21.77 -0.29 -1.17
N TYR A 103 -20.67 -0.98 -1.46
CA TYR A 103 -20.56 -1.77 -2.69
C TYR A 103 -20.73 -3.25 -2.35
N LYS A 104 -21.45 -3.98 -3.21
CA LYS A 104 -21.76 -5.40 -3.05
C LYS A 104 -21.39 -6.15 -4.32
N TYR A 105 -20.71 -7.28 -4.16
CA TYR A 105 -20.49 -8.22 -5.25
C TYR A 105 -20.78 -9.65 -4.78
N PRO A 106 -21.69 -10.39 -5.42
CA PRO A 106 -22.63 -9.93 -6.46
C PRO A 106 -23.57 -8.83 -5.97
N SER A 107 -24.11 -8.01 -6.87
CA SER A 107 -24.98 -6.89 -6.49
C SER A 107 -26.31 -7.32 -5.85
N GLY A 108 -26.75 -8.56 -6.09
CA GLY A 108 -27.97 -9.14 -5.56
C GLY A 108 -27.87 -9.69 -4.13
N LEU A 109 -26.74 -9.50 -3.45
CA LEU A 109 -26.64 -9.81 -2.02
C LEU A 109 -27.63 -8.98 -1.21
N GLN A 110 -28.14 -9.58 -0.14
CA GLN A 110 -28.83 -8.84 0.92
C GLN A 110 -27.89 -7.76 1.48
N ASP A 111 -28.45 -6.73 2.09
CA ASP A 111 -27.64 -5.76 2.83
C ASP A 111 -27.08 -6.44 4.09
N PRO A 112 -25.84 -6.11 4.49
CA PRO A 112 -25.30 -6.55 5.76
C PRO A 112 -26.12 -5.95 6.91
N LYS A 113 -26.14 -6.62 8.04
CA LYS A 113 -26.93 -6.18 9.22
C LYS A 113 -26.51 -4.80 9.74
N THR A 114 -25.21 -4.54 9.75
CA THR A 114 -24.64 -3.23 10.12
C THR A 114 -24.10 -2.55 8.89
N THR A 115 -24.51 -1.30 8.66
CA THR A 115 -24.11 -0.52 7.48
C THR A 115 -23.35 0.76 7.82
N THR A 116 -23.28 1.12 9.10
CA THR A 116 -22.73 2.40 9.57
C THR A 116 -21.69 2.17 10.64
N PHE A 117 -20.51 2.75 10.45
CA PHE A 117 -19.38 2.69 11.37
C PHE A 117 -18.73 4.07 11.43
N ASP A 118 -18.18 4.43 12.58
CA ASP A 118 -17.25 5.55 12.65
C ASP A 118 -15.86 5.06 12.25
N PHE A 119 -15.43 5.33 11.02
CA PHE A 119 -14.08 4.96 10.58
C PHE A 119 -13.01 5.98 10.99
N SER A 120 -13.38 7.12 11.59
CA SER A 120 -12.38 8.11 12.01
C SER A 120 -11.47 7.58 13.12
N GLN A 121 -11.97 6.64 13.93
CA GLN A 121 -11.18 5.93 14.95
C GLN A 121 -10.05 5.07 14.39
N LEU A 122 -10.09 4.76 13.09
CA LEU A 122 -9.06 3.96 12.42
C LEU A 122 -7.96 4.83 11.77
N ASN A 123 -8.16 6.14 11.68
CA ASN A 123 -7.20 7.06 11.07
C ASN A 123 -5.90 7.11 11.90
N ILE A 124 -4.76 7.23 11.23
CA ILE A 124 -3.44 7.22 11.85
C ILE A 124 -2.67 8.44 11.36
N ASN A 125 -1.76 8.99 12.16
CA ASN A 125 -0.80 9.97 11.72
C ASN A 125 0.55 9.30 11.41
N VAL A 126 1.03 9.45 10.17
CA VAL A 126 2.35 8.95 9.77
C VAL A 126 3.40 10.03 10.01
N GLU A 127 4.46 9.68 10.73
CA GLU A 127 5.66 10.50 10.90
C GLU A 127 6.83 9.85 10.17
N THR A 128 7.32 10.50 9.11
CA THR A 128 8.51 10.08 8.37
C THR A 128 9.43 11.29 8.15
N PRO A 129 10.76 11.12 8.21
CA PRO A 129 11.69 12.20 7.88
C PRO A 129 11.79 12.47 6.37
N VAL A 130 11.25 11.59 5.52
CA VAL A 130 11.28 11.73 4.05
C VAL A 130 10.06 12.52 3.58
N ASP A 131 10.28 13.60 2.83
CA ASP A 131 9.21 14.35 2.18
C ASP A 131 8.90 13.75 0.81
N LEU A 132 7.86 12.93 0.72
CA LEU A 132 7.43 12.31 -0.54
C LEU A 132 6.68 13.28 -1.46
N SER A 133 6.42 14.53 -1.03
CA SER A 133 5.76 15.53 -1.88
C SER A 133 6.71 16.15 -2.91
N VAL A 134 8.02 15.97 -2.73
CA VAL A 134 9.05 16.40 -3.66
C VAL A 134 9.57 15.21 -4.47
N PRO A 135 9.92 15.39 -5.76
CA PRO A 135 10.54 14.33 -6.54
C PRO A 135 11.97 14.04 -6.05
N SER A 136 12.48 12.84 -6.34
CA SER A 136 13.90 12.52 -6.19
C SER A 136 14.74 13.37 -7.15
N SER A 137 15.82 13.98 -6.65
CA SER A 137 16.70 14.85 -7.43
C SER A 137 18.05 14.17 -7.65
N LEU A 138 18.53 14.09 -8.90
CA LEU A 138 19.87 13.55 -9.20
C LEU A 138 20.93 14.58 -8.83
N LEU A 139 21.70 14.28 -7.77
CA LEU A 139 22.75 15.15 -7.25
C LEU A 139 24.09 14.94 -7.98
N SER A 140 24.42 13.68 -8.30
CA SER A 140 25.66 13.33 -8.99
C SER A 140 25.49 12.12 -9.89
N ILE A 141 26.32 12.06 -10.93
CA ILE A 141 26.48 10.91 -11.80
C ILE A 141 27.94 10.84 -12.25
N GLU A 142 28.56 9.68 -12.07
CA GLU A 142 29.96 9.44 -12.43
C GLU A 142 30.11 8.05 -13.03
N ARG A 143 30.69 7.97 -14.23
CA ARG A 143 31.11 6.68 -14.77
C ARG A 143 32.39 6.26 -14.08
N THR A 144 32.34 5.14 -13.38
CA THR A 144 33.49 4.56 -12.66
C THR A 144 34.17 3.43 -13.44
N SER A 145 33.53 2.91 -14.49
CA SER A 145 34.18 2.01 -15.45
C SER A 145 35.08 2.76 -16.44
N PRO A 146 36.03 2.08 -17.11
CA PRO A 146 36.87 2.68 -18.16
C PRO A 146 36.08 3.31 -19.32
N ASP A 147 36.72 4.23 -20.03
CA ASP A 147 36.16 4.94 -21.20
C ASP A 147 35.89 4.04 -22.39
N VAL A 148 36.61 2.92 -22.49
CA VAL A 148 36.51 1.96 -23.57
C VAL A 148 36.01 0.64 -23.00
N ALA A 149 34.78 0.27 -23.38
CA ALA A 149 34.20 -1.04 -23.07
C ALA A 149 34.41 -2.02 -24.24
N ARG A 150 34.72 -3.28 -23.90
CA ARG A 150 34.86 -4.41 -24.82
C ARG A 150 33.74 -5.43 -24.57
N PRO A 151 33.51 -6.39 -25.50
CA PRO A 151 32.54 -7.44 -25.28
C PRO A 151 32.83 -8.22 -23.99
N GLY A 152 31.83 -8.28 -23.10
CA GLY A 152 31.94 -8.92 -21.78
C GLY A 152 32.32 -7.97 -20.64
N ASP A 153 32.70 -6.72 -20.92
CA ASP A 153 32.97 -5.73 -19.89
C ASP A 153 31.68 -5.28 -19.20
N THR A 154 31.79 -4.93 -17.92
CA THR A 154 30.72 -4.27 -17.17
C THR A 154 30.93 -2.76 -17.21
N VAL A 155 29.87 -2.03 -17.56
CA VAL A 155 29.82 -0.57 -17.44
C VAL A 155 29.22 -0.23 -16.08
N THR A 156 29.95 0.53 -15.26
CA THR A 156 29.56 0.90 -13.91
C THR A 156 29.42 2.41 -13.81
N ILE A 157 28.35 2.85 -13.17
CA ILE A 157 27.99 4.24 -12.99
C ILE A 157 27.58 4.40 -11.54
N ASP A 158 28.31 5.25 -10.84
CA ASP A 158 27.97 5.69 -9.51
C ASP A 158 27.03 6.91 -9.65
N TRP A 159 26.05 6.98 -8.78
CA TRP A 159 25.08 8.06 -8.78
C TRP A 159 24.67 8.36 -7.35
N THR A 160 24.20 9.58 -7.11
CA THR A 160 23.62 9.98 -5.84
C THR A 160 22.37 10.78 -6.11
N VAL A 161 21.32 10.50 -5.34
CA VAL A 161 20.09 11.28 -5.32
C VAL A 161 19.89 11.94 -3.97
N GLU A 162 19.09 12.99 -3.94
CA GLU A 162 18.62 13.65 -2.73
C GLU A 162 17.08 13.70 -2.69
N ASP A 163 16.55 14.23 -1.60
CA ASP A 163 15.12 14.39 -1.27
C ASP A 163 14.37 13.08 -0.99
N VAL A 164 14.30 12.21 -1.99
CA VAL A 164 13.59 10.92 -1.93
C VAL A 164 14.51 9.82 -2.47
N PRO A 165 14.64 8.68 -1.78
CA PRO A 165 15.44 7.58 -2.30
C PRO A 165 14.87 7.04 -3.61
N ALA A 166 15.74 6.78 -4.58
CA ALA A 166 15.33 6.26 -5.88
C ALA A 166 15.08 4.75 -5.80
N SER A 167 13.88 4.30 -6.18
CA SER A 167 13.58 2.88 -6.39
C SER A 167 14.07 2.36 -7.75
N PHE A 168 14.32 3.27 -8.69
CA PHE A 168 14.83 2.97 -10.02
C PHE A 168 15.69 4.10 -10.55
N VAL A 169 16.83 3.74 -11.15
CA VAL A 169 17.68 4.67 -11.90
C VAL A 169 18.04 4.00 -13.23
N ALA A 170 17.93 4.74 -14.32
CA ALA A 170 18.39 4.30 -15.64
C ALA A 170 19.27 5.37 -16.29
N VAL A 171 20.43 4.93 -16.78
CA VAL A 171 21.30 5.76 -17.60
C VAL A 171 21.31 5.17 -19.00
N TYR A 172 20.88 5.97 -19.98
CA TYR A 172 20.78 5.57 -21.37
C TYR A 172 22.02 5.98 -22.16
N PHE A 173 22.52 5.07 -22.98
CA PHE A 173 23.65 5.26 -23.88
C PHE A 173 23.18 5.04 -25.32
N ALA A 174 23.55 5.92 -26.23
CA ALA A 174 23.38 5.69 -27.66
C ALA A 174 24.68 5.12 -28.25
N ASP A 175 24.57 4.04 -29.02
CA ASP A 175 25.69 3.59 -29.85
C ASP A 175 25.81 4.41 -31.15
N SER A 176 26.86 4.17 -31.93
CA SER A 176 27.11 4.88 -33.19
C SER A 176 26.06 4.62 -34.29
N LEU A 177 25.21 3.60 -34.12
CA LEU A 177 24.10 3.29 -35.02
C LEU A 177 22.78 3.89 -34.51
N GLY A 178 22.79 4.55 -33.35
CA GLY A 178 21.61 5.15 -32.73
C GLY A 178 20.78 4.19 -31.88
N ASN A 179 21.24 2.96 -31.62
CA ASN A 179 20.53 2.08 -30.70
C ASN A 179 20.75 2.55 -29.26
N SER A 180 19.69 2.46 -28.45
CA SER A 180 19.73 2.77 -27.02
C SER A 180 20.08 1.54 -26.19
N HIS A 181 21.02 1.72 -25.27
CA HIS A 181 21.44 0.74 -24.27
C HIS A 181 21.25 1.36 -22.88
N GLN A 182 21.09 0.57 -21.83
CA GLN A 182 20.88 1.11 -20.50
C GLN A 182 21.69 0.39 -19.43
N ALA A 183 22.19 1.16 -18.46
CA ALA A 183 22.60 0.66 -17.16
C ALA A 183 21.51 1.03 -16.15
N THR A 184 21.07 0.07 -15.36
CA THR A 184 19.93 0.26 -14.45
C THR A 184 20.24 -0.17 -13.03
N PHE A 185 19.68 0.56 -12.09
CA PHE A 185 19.47 0.13 -10.72
C PHE A 185 17.97 -0.11 -10.49
N SER A 186 17.65 -1.17 -9.76
CA SER A 186 16.32 -1.44 -9.22
C SER A 186 16.46 -2.01 -7.82
N GLY A 187 15.84 -1.38 -6.83
CA GLY A 187 15.89 -1.80 -5.43
C GLY A 187 14.77 -1.17 -4.62
N GLU A 188 14.59 -1.66 -3.40
CA GLU A 188 13.75 -0.96 -2.42
C GLU A 188 14.46 0.35 -2.05
N ALA A 189 13.71 1.45 -2.05
CA ALA A 189 14.17 2.74 -1.56
C ALA A 189 14.56 2.58 -0.09
N ALA A 190 15.85 2.64 0.21
CA ALA A 190 16.41 2.51 1.56
C ALA A 190 16.38 3.84 2.32
#